data_AF-A0AA43LHI9-F1
#
_entry.id   AF-A0AA43LHI9-F1
#
_cell.length_a   1.000
_cell.length_b   1.000
_cell.length_c   1.000
_cell.angle_alpha   90.00
_cell.angle_beta   90.00
_cell.angle_gamma   90.00
#
_symmetry.space_group_name_H-M   'P 1'
#
loop_
_entity.id
_entity.type
_entity.pdbx_description
1 polymer ?
#
loop_
_entity_poly.entity_id
_entity_poly.type
_entity_poly.pdbx_seq_one_letter_code
_entity_poly.pdbx_strand_id
1 'polypeptide(L)'
;MYRKYSRLGSQAYHPRLMLKLLVYAYLRNVYSSRRIEDLCRNDIRFLWLNGMDVPDHNTINRFRSGRLKGVLKEVFSTIVKFLVTEGLVSLDRVYTDGTKIESSANRYTFVWGKSISTRISKIAEQLNEHWAYAESVTKQELMEETPLLAEDISADKVAQVVDRIDEALRDVDCDKKVKQKVKRVKKACPEQLKRYEQQEQILDGRGSYSKTDPDATFMRMKEDHMLNGQLKPAFNVQISTNEQFISNYTLHQTTADTTTYTEHIEEFKSLYGFYPQESIADAGYGSEENYLYARSKNINPFIKYNYFHKEQTKKWRTDPFRSSNFYYNG
;
A
#
# COMPACT_ATOMS: atom_id res chain seq x y z
N MET A 1 12.62 -20.59 10.85
CA MET A 1 12.25 -20.24 12.25
C MET A 1 13.38 -20.41 13.28
N TYR A 2 14.01 -21.59 13.39
CA TYR A 2 15.07 -21.86 14.39
C TYR A 2 16.33 -21.00 14.26
N ARG A 3 16.69 -20.58 13.04
CA ARG A 3 17.85 -19.71 12.76
C ARG A 3 17.78 -18.32 13.41
N LYS A 4 16.59 -17.89 13.89
CA LYS A 4 16.39 -16.59 14.57
C LYS A 4 16.59 -16.65 16.10
N TYR A 5 17.08 -17.77 16.65
CA TYR A 5 17.34 -17.94 18.09
C TYR A 5 18.85 -17.78 18.37
N SER A 6 19.19 -16.91 19.33
CA SER A 6 20.56 -16.81 19.87
C SER A 6 20.92 -18.08 20.64
N ARG A 7 22.18 -18.51 20.53
CA ARG A 7 22.76 -19.58 21.35
C ARG A 7 23.34 -19.07 22.68
N LEU A 8 23.36 -17.75 22.89
CA LEU A 8 23.91 -17.08 24.08
C LEU A 8 22.81 -16.31 24.83
N GLY A 9 22.82 -16.38 26.16
CA GLY A 9 21.85 -15.73 27.06
C GLY A 9 20.87 -16.70 27.74
N SER A 10 19.87 -16.16 28.46
CA SER A 10 18.81 -16.95 29.11
C SER A 10 18.05 -17.81 28.09
N GLN A 11 17.66 -19.04 28.47
CA GLN A 11 16.93 -19.95 27.59
C GLN A 11 15.64 -19.29 27.07
N ALA A 12 15.58 -19.08 25.76
CA ALA A 12 14.38 -18.56 25.12
C ALA A 12 13.34 -19.67 24.98
N TYR A 13 12.05 -19.33 25.16
CA TYR A 13 10.95 -20.27 24.92
C TYR A 13 11.06 -20.94 23.56
N HIS A 14 10.79 -22.24 23.53
CA HIS A 14 10.96 -23.02 22.31
C HIS A 14 10.00 -22.53 21.20
N PRO A 15 10.47 -22.31 19.95
CA PRO A 15 9.66 -21.70 18.90
C PRO A 15 8.40 -22.47 18.55
N ARG A 16 8.42 -23.81 18.62
CA ARG A 16 7.23 -24.63 18.37
C ARG A 16 6.15 -24.39 19.42
N LEU A 17 6.55 -24.17 20.68
CA LEU A 17 5.64 -23.94 21.79
C LEU A 17 4.98 -22.56 21.65
N MET A 18 5.77 -21.52 21.37
CA MET A 18 5.25 -20.18 21.08
C MET A 18 4.35 -20.13 19.84
N LEU A 19 4.65 -20.91 18.79
CA LEU A 19 3.78 -21.02 17.61
C LEU A 19 2.45 -21.71 17.95
N LYS A 20 2.49 -22.84 18.65
CA LYS A 20 1.30 -23.56 19.11
C LYS A 20 0.42 -22.65 19.95
N LEU A 21 1.02 -21.90 20.88
CA LEU A 21 0.32 -20.96 21.73
C LEU A 21 -0.44 -19.90 20.92
N LEU A 22 0.22 -19.27 19.94
CA LEU A 22 -0.41 -18.26 19.10
C LEU A 22 -1.52 -18.84 18.22
N VAL A 23 -1.29 -19.99 17.58
CA VAL A 23 -2.30 -20.65 16.74
C VAL A 23 -3.52 -21.01 17.58
N TYR A 24 -3.33 -21.62 18.74
CA TYR A 24 -4.42 -21.99 19.63
C TYR A 24 -5.19 -20.77 20.16
N ALA A 25 -4.50 -19.71 20.53
CA ALA A 25 -5.13 -18.45 20.94
C ALA A 25 -6.00 -17.86 19.82
N TYR A 26 -5.51 -17.87 18.58
CA TYR A 26 -6.21 -17.29 17.44
C TYR A 26 -7.43 -18.11 17.03
N LEU A 27 -7.36 -19.45 17.12
CA LEU A 27 -8.52 -20.34 16.96
C LEU A 27 -9.63 -20.06 17.99
N ARG A 28 -9.28 -19.41 19.10
CA ARG A 28 -10.20 -19.01 20.17
C ARG A 28 -10.55 -17.52 20.12
N ASN A 29 -10.23 -16.82 19.03
CA ASN A 29 -10.42 -15.38 18.85
C ASN A 29 -9.71 -14.51 19.90
N VAL A 30 -8.55 -14.98 20.40
CA VAL A 30 -7.73 -14.24 21.37
C VAL A 30 -6.46 -13.73 20.73
N TYR A 31 -6.42 -12.42 20.42
CA TYR A 31 -5.30 -11.79 19.71
C TYR A 31 -4.41 -10.90 20.59
N SER A 32 -4.93 -10.43 21.74
CA SER A 32 -4.19 -9.57 22.66
C SER A 32 -3.11 -10.37 23.39
N SER A 33 -1.84 -9.97 23.29
CA SER A 33 -0.76 -10.67 23.96
C SER A 33 -0.91 -10.67 25.49
N ARG A 34 -1.51 -9.63 26.06
CA ARG A 34 -1.85 -9.57 27.50
C ARG A 34 -2.94 -10.57 27.87
N ARG A 35 -3.95 -10.73 27.01
CA ARG A 35 -4.99 -11.75 27.24
C ARG A 35 -4.45 -13.16 27.07
N ILE A 36 -3.52 -13.37 26.13
CA ILE A 36 -2.84 -14.66 25.97
C ILE A 36 -2.00 -14.97 27.21
N GLU A 37 -1.24 -14.01 27.74
CA GLU A 37 -0.50 -14.17 29.00
C GLU A 37 -1.44 -14.56 30.16
N ASP A 38 -2.56 -13.85 30.31
CA ASP A 38 -3.56 -14.13 31.34
C ASP A 38 -4.15 -15.55 31.20
N LEU A 39 -4.42 -16.00 29.98
CA LEU A 39 -4.85 -17.39 29.73
C LEU A 39 -3.76 -18.41 30.03
N CYS A 40 -2.49 -18.10 29.75
CA CYS A 40 -1.37 -18.95 30.16
C CYS A 40 -1.24 -19.08 31.68
N ARG A 41 -1.77 -18.13 32.47
CA ARG A 41 -1.80 -18.20 33.94
C ARG A 41 -3.02 -18.96 34.46
N ASN A 42 -4.17 -18.79 33.83
CA ASN A 42 -5.47 -19.11 34.43
C ASN A 42 -6.27 -20.18 33.70
N ASP A 43 -5.91 -20.56 32.47
CA ASP A 43 -6.64 -21.55 31.67
C ASP A 43 -5.86 -22.86 31.55
N ILE A 44 -6.45 -23.96 32.03
CA ILE A 44 -5.82 -25.28 32.05
C ILE A 44 -5.37 -25.76 30.66
N ARG A 45 -6.08 -25.35 29.60
CA ARG A 45 -5.75 -25.75 28.21
C ARG A 45 -4.49 -25.05 27.74
N PHE A 46 -4.33 -23.77 28.09
CA PHE A 46 -3.14 -22.99 27.77
C PHE A 46 -1.94 -23.44 28.60
N LEU A 47 -2.14 -23.68 29.90
CA LEU A 47 -1.13 -24.27 30.79
C LEU A 47 -0.60 -25.60 30.23
N TRP A 48 -1.50 -26.53 29.90
CA TRP A 48 -1.12 -27.83 29.34
C TRP A 48 -0.42 -27.71 27.98
N LEU A 49 -0.97 -26.92 27.05
CA LEU A 49 -0.39 -26.70 25.72
C LEU A 49 1.02 -26.14 25.79
N ASN A 50 1.25 -25.25 26.76
CA ASN A 50 2.50 -24.55 26.95
C ASN A 50 3.43 -25.26 27.94
N GLY A 51 3.13 -26.50 28.36
CA GLY A 51 4.00 -27.26 29.27
C GLY A 51 4.19 -26.63 30.65
N MET A 52 3.16 -25.94 31.15
CA MET A 52 3.15 -25.15 32.39
C MET A 52 4.02 -23.88 32.36
N ASP A 53 4.65 -23.57 31.22
CA ASP A 53 5.32 -22.29 31.04
C ASP A 53 4.30 -21.14 30.92
N VAL A 54 4.69 -19.95 31.39
CA VAL A 54 3.86 -18.75 31.32
C VAL A 54 4.64 -17.59 30.67
N PRO A 55 4.72 -17.52 29.33
CA PRO A 55 5.39 -16.42 28.65
C PRO A 55 4.63 -15.12 28.87
N ASP A 56 5.37 -14.06 29.21
CA ASP A 56 4.79 -12.73 29.38
C ASP A 56 4.33 -12.13 28.04
N HIS A 57 3.48 -11.10 28.12
CA HIS A 57 2.93 -10.44 26.93
C HIS A 57 4.02 -9.84 26.02
N ASN A 58 5.18 -9.46 26.58
CA ASN A 58 6.30 -8.90 25.83
C ASN A 58 7.00 -9.97 24.98
N THR A 59 7.18 -11.16 25.53
CA THR A 59 7.75 -12.34 24.87
C THR A 59 6.84 -12.80 23.75
N ILE A 60 5.54 -12.90 24.02
CA ILE A 60 4.52 -13.20 23.00
C ILE A 60 4.57 -12.15 21.88
N ASN A 61 4.60 -10.86 22.23
CA ASN A 61 4.63 -9.81 21.23
C ASN A 61 5.93 -9.79 20.41
N ARG A 62 7.11 -9.95 21.05
CA ARG A 62 8.42 -10.04 20.36
C ARG A 62 8.49 -11.24 19.43
N PHE A 63 7.92 -12.36 19.84
CA PHE A 63 7.85 -13.54 18.99
C PHE A 63 6.99 -13.27 17.75
N ARG A 64 5.83 -12.62 17.92
CA ARG A 64 4.93 -12.22 16.84
C ARG A 64 5.55 -11.20 15.89
N SER A 65 6.04 -10.07 16.41
CA SER A 65 6.52 -8.95 15.58
C SER A 65 7.92 -9.17 15.01
N GLY A 66 8.77 -9.96 15.67
CA GLY A 66 10.14 -10.22 15.22
C GLY A 66 10.30 -11.58 14.55
N ARG A 67 9.97 -12.66 15.26
CA ARG A 67 10.32 -14.02 14.83
C ARG A 67 9.40 -14.55 13.74
N LEU A 68 8.09 -14.30 13.86
CA LEU A 68 7.09 -14.69 12.87
C LEU A 68 7.06 -13.80 11.63
N LYS A 69 7.55 -12.56 11.73
CA LYS A 69 7.67 -11.66 10.57
C LYS A 69 8.50 -12.34 9.47
N GLY A 70 7.94 -12.39 8.26
CA GLY A 70 8.53 -13.04 7.08
C GLY A 70 8.43 -14.57 7.04
N VAL A 71 7.94 -15.24 8.09
CA VAL A 71 7.81 -16.72 8.13
C VAL A 71 6.35 -17.16 8.17
N LEU A 72 5.44 -16.26 8.59
CA LEU A 72 4.01 -16.55 8.70
C LEU A 72 3.41 -17.11 7.40
N LYS A 73 3.86 -16.57 6.26
CA LYS A 73 3.40 -16.97 4.94
C LYS A 73 3.82 -18.39 4.57
N GLU A 74 5.04 -18.80 4.90
CA GLU A 74 5.53 -20.18 4.73
C GLU A 74 4.78 -21.17 5.62
N VAL A 75 4.48 -20.77 6.86
CA VAL A 75 3.68 -21.60 7.78
C VAL A 75 2.27 -21.79 7.24
N PHE A 76 1.65 -20.71 6.77
CA PHE A 76 0.34 -20.75 6.12
C PHE A 76 0.34 -21.70 4.91
N SER A 77 1.29 -21.57 3.98
CA SER A 77 1.32 -22.44 2.80
C SER A 77 1.58 -23.91 3.16
N THR A 78 2.33 -24.18 4.23
CA THR A 78 2.51 -25.53 4.75
C THR A 78 1.20 -26.15 5.24
N ILE A 79 0.37 -25.37 5.94
CA ILE A 79 -0.96 -25.81 6.39
C ILE A 79 -1.86 -26.09 5.18
N VAL A 80 -1.87 -25.20 4.18
CA VAL A 80 -2.66 -25.42 2.95
C VAL A 80 -2.20 -26.68 2.22
N LYS A 81 -0.89 -26.90 2.06
CA LYS A 81 -0.34 -28.14 1.44
C LYS A 81 -0.74 -29.40 2.19
N PHE A 82 -0.80 -29.33 3.53
CA PHE A 82 -1.33 -30.43 4.34
C PHE A 82 -2.81 -30.70 4.01
N LEU A 83 -3.65 -29.66 3.96
CA LEU A 83 -5.07 -29.81 3.58
C LEU A 83 -5.26 -30.37 2.17
N VAL A 84 -4.38 -30.03 1.23
CA VAL A 84 -4.38 -30.59 -0.13
C VAL A 84 -4.05 -32.08 -0.10
N THR A 85 -3.08 -32.49 0.73
CA THR A 85 -2.69 -33.90 0.88
C THR A 85 -3.83 -34.73 1.50
N GLU A 86 -4.59 -34.14 2.41
CA GLU A 86 -5.80 -34.74 3.00
C GLU A 86 -7.02 -34.68 2.06
N GLY A 87 -6.89 -34.10 0.86
CA GLY A 87 -7.97 -33.99 -0.12
C GLY A 87 -9.08 -33.00 0.25
N LEU A 88 -8.85 -32.11 1.22
CA LEU A 88 -9.82 -31.11 1.68
C LEU A 88 -9.81 -29.82 0.85
N VAL A 89 -8.71 -29.57 0.12
CA VAL A 89 -8.51 -28.35 -0.69
C VAL A 89 -7.92 -28.74 -2.04
N SER A 90 -8.43 -28.16 -3.13
CA SER A 90 -7.77 -28.18 -4.43
C SER A 90 -7.10 -26.83 -4.71
N LEU A 91 -5.90 -26.87 -5.28
CA LEU A 91 -5.16 -25.69 -5.74
C LEU A 91 -5.32 -25.45 -7.24
N ASP A 92 -6.10 -26.29 -7.95
CA ASP A 92 -6.33 -26.16 -9.38
C ASP A 92 -7.28 -25.01 -9.69
N ARG A 93 -8.25 -24.76 -8.81
CA ARG A 93 -9.25 -23.69 -8.93
C ARG A 93 -9.15 -22.75 -7.76
N VAL A 94 -8.99 -21.46 -8.03
CA VAL A 94 -8.97 -20.42 -7.01
C VAL A 94 -10.06 -19.39 -7.23
N TYR A 95 -10.78 -19.07 -6.17
CA TYR A 95 -11.80 -18.01 -6.14
C TYR A 95 -11.23 -16.80 -5.42
N THR A 96 -10.95 -15.73 -6.17
CA THR A 96 -10.30 -14.51 -5.68
C THR A 96 -11.32 -13.40 -5.46
N ASP A 97 -11.31 -12.81 -4.26
CA ASP A 97 -12.05 -11.59 -3.93
C ASP A 97 -11.20 -10.62 -3.10
N GLY A 98 -11.52 -9.34 -3.23
CA GLY A 98 -10.83 -8.21 -2.62
C GLY A 98 -11.67 -7.61 -1.50
N THR A 99 -11.07 -7.47 -0.32
CA THR A 99 -11.68 -6.77 0.81
C THR A 99 -10.74 -5.75 1.40
N LYS A 100 -11.30 -4.59 1.78
CA LYS A 100 -10.53 -3.49 2.37
C LYS A 100 -10.62 -3.61 3.89
N ILE A 101 -9.47 -3.70 4.53
CA ILE A 101 -9.37 -3.81 6.00
C ILE A 101 -8.75 -2.52 6.54
N GLU A 102 -9.43 -1.87 7.47
CA GLU A 102 -8.95 -0.65 8.12
C GLU A 102 -7.67 -0.94 8.92
N SER A 103 -6.68 -0.06 8.81
CA SER A 103 -5.48 -0.09 9.65
C SER A 103 -5.79 0.47 11.03
N SER A 104 -5.05 0.01 12.05
CA SER A 104 -5.05 0.60 13.39
C SER A 104 -4.23 1.92 13.44
N ALA A 105 -4.42 2.77 12.43
CA ALA A 105 -3.74 4.04 12.26
C ALA A 105 -4.66 5.22 12.63
N ASN A 106 -4.07 6.39 12.88
CA ASN A 106 -4.86 7.59 13.10
C ASN A 106 -5.60 7.99 11.81
N ARG A 107 -6.94 8.11 11.91
CA ARG A 107 -7.86 8.39 10.79
C ARG A 107 -7.70 9.79 10.18
N TYR A 108 -7.06 10.72 10.89
CA TYR A 108 -7.01 12.13 10.52
C TYR A 108 -5.65 12.61 10.00
N THR A 109 -4.64 11.74 9.97
CA THR A 109 -3.28 12.14 9.63
C THR A 109 -2.77 11.44 8.37
N PHE A 110 -2.75 12.17 7.26
CA PHE A 110 -2.35 11.64 5.96
C PHE A 110 -1.38 12.55 5.20
N VAL A 111 -0.76 11.96 4.18
CA VAL A 111 0.05 12.64 3.16
C VAL A 111 -0.52 12.25 1.80
N TRP A 112 -0.77 13.24 0.94
CA TRP A 112 -1.27 13.06 -0.42
C TRP A 112 -0.17 13.37 -1.43
N GLY A 113 0.13 12.44 -2.34
CA GLY A 113 1.13 12.66 -3.39
C GLY A 113 0.77 13.86 -4.27
N LYS A 114 -0.50 13.99 -4.65
CA LYS A 114 -0.98 15.14 -5.44
C LYS A 114 -0.78 16.49 -4.74
N SER A 115 -0.84 16.53 -3.41
CA SER A 115 -0.56 17.77 -2.67
C SER A 115 0.93 18.11 -2.68
N ILE A 116 1.81 17.12 -2.76
CA ILE A 116 3.26 17.33 -2.85
C ILE A 116 3.58 17.89 -4.23
N SER A 117 3.14 17.21 -5.30
CA SER A 117 3.38 17.65 -6.67
C SER A 117 2.87 19.08 -6.92
N THR A 118 1.63 19.38 -6.50
CA THR A 118 1.05 20.73 -6.62
C THR A 118 1.90 21.79 -5.90
N ARG A 119 2.49 21.45 -4.75
CA ARG A 119 3.32 22.39 -3.98
C ARG A 119 4.69 22.57 -4.64
N ILE A 120 5.28 21.51 -5.17
CA ILE A 120 6.53 21.58 -5.95
C ILE A 120 6.33 22.47 -7.18
N SER A 121 5.25 22.27 -7.95
CA SER A 121 4.94 23.12 -9.11
C SER A 121 4.78 24.60 -8.74
N LYS A 122 4.11 24.90 -7.62
CA LYS A 122 3.97 26.27 -7.13
C LYS A 122 5.29 26.91 -6.69
N ILE A 123 6.22 26.11 -6.16
CA ILE A 123 7.57 26.59 -5.84
C ILE A 123 8.31 26.94 -7.13
N ALA A 124 8.22 26.11 -8.18
CA ALA A 124 8.80 26.39 -9.49
C ALA A 124 8.28 27.72 -10.06
N GLU A 125 6.95 27.87 -10.09
CA GLU A 125 6.28 29.06 -10.59
C GLU A 125 6.72 30.32 -9.84
N GLN A 126 6.75 30.28 -8.50
CA GLN A 126 7.21 31.40 -7.68
C GLN A 126 8.68 31.76 -7.91
N LEU A 127 9.54 30.76 -8.10
CA LEU A 127 10.96 31.00 -8.39
C LEU A 127 11.13 31.66 -9.76
N ASN A 128 10.42 31.18 -10.78
CA ASN A 128 10.43 31.76 -12.12
C ASN A 128 9.89 33.21 -12.10
N GLU A 129 8.81 33.48 -11.36
CA GLU A 129 8.29 34.85 -11.17
C GLU A 129 9.29 35.78 -10.47
N HIS A 130 9.93 35.30 -9.39
CA HIS A 130 10.94 36.09 -8.66
C HIS A 130 12.18 36.35 -9.49
N TRP A 131 12.55 35.39 -10.34
CA TRP A 131 13.64 35.52 -11.28
C TRP A 131 13.35 36.58 -12.36
N ALA A 132 12.22 36.47 -13.06
CA ALA A 132 11.81 37.43 -14.08
C ALA A 132 11.69 38.86 -13.50
N TYR A 133 11.23 38.98 -12.25
CA TYR A 133 11.26 40.25 -11.54
C TYR A 133 12.70 40.74 -11.34
N ALA A 134 13.60 39.90 -10.83
CA ALA A 134 14.99 40.30 -10.62
C ALA A 134 15.65 40.81 -11.91
N GLU A 135 15.49 40.12 -13.04
CA GLU A 135 15.97 40.57 -14.35
C GLU A 135 15.40 41.93 -14.77
N SER A 136 14.09 42.13 -14.57
CA SER A 136 13.44 43.39 -14.93
C SER A 136 14.00 44.60 -14.17
N VAL A 137 14.43 44.39 -12.92
CA VAL A 137 14.92 45.47 -12.05
C VAL A 137 16.44 45.66 -12.21
N THR A 138 17.21 44.59 -12.38
CA THR A 138 18.67 44.70 -12.64
C THR A 138 18.99 45.17 -14.06
N LYS A 139 18.06 45.04 -15.02
CA LYS A 139 18.27 45.27 -16.47
C LYS A 139 19.44 44.46 -17.02
N GLN A 140 19.76 43.35 -16.38
CA GLN A 140 20.73 42.37 -16.84
C GLN A 140 19.97 41.11 -17.23
N GLU A 141 20.32 40.52 -18.37
CA GLU A 141 19.93 39.14 -18.66
C GLU A 141 20.68 38.26 -17.65
N LEU A 142 19.97 37.80 -16.62
CA LEU A 142 20.52 36.87 -15.63
C LEU A 142 20.44 35.43 -16.17
N MET A 143 19.61 35.18 -17.21
CA MET A 143 19.45 33.88 -17.87
C MET A 143 20.44 33.62 -19.01
N GLU A 144 21.14 32.48 -18.90
CA GLU A 144 21.42 31.59 -20.04
C GLU A 144 20.55 30.29 -20.01
N GLU A 145 19.76 30.04 -18.95
CA GLU A 145 19.10 28.73 -18.71
C GLU A 145 17.57 28.78 -18.85
N THR A 146 16.98 27.72 -19.39
CA THR A 146 15.53 27.45 -19.55
C THR A 146 14.73 27.66 -18.24
N PRO A 147 13.45 28.09 -18.29
CA PRO A 147 12.60 28.19 -17.10
C PRO A 147 12.56 26.88 -16.30
N LEU A 148 12.57 26.98 -14.96
CA LEU A 148 12.54 25.80 -14.11
C LEU A 148 11.22 25.06 -14.26
N LEU A 149 11.30 23.79 -14.63
CA LEU A 149 10.16 22.87 -14.62
C LEU A 149 10.05 22.17 -13.26
N ALA A 150 8.84 21.72 -12.91
CA ALA A 150 8.60 21.04 -11.64
C ALA A 150 9.45 19.76 -11.48
N GLU A 151 9.75 19.10 -12.59
CA GLU A 151 10.59 17.90 -12.68
C GLU A 151 12.08 18.18 -12.40
N ASP A 152 12.51 19.43 -12.58
CA ASP A 152 13.90 19.85 -12.38
C ASP A 152 14.19 20.36 -10.98
N ILE A 153 13.18 20.43 -10.10
CA ILE A 153 13.32 20.96 -8.74
C ILE A 153 14.02 19.94 -7.85
N SER A 154 15.24 20.28 -7.44
CA SER A 154 15.92 19.67 -6.29
C SER A 154 16.17 20.72 -5.21
N ALA A 155 16.36 20.27 -3.96
CA ALA A 155 16.71 21.16 -2.85
C ALA A 155 17.95 22.03 -3.17
N ASP A 156 18.95 21.45 -3.84
CA ASP A 156 20.19 22.14 -4.18
C ASP A 156 20.02 23.16 -5.32
N LYS A 157 19.29 22.80 -6.38
CA LYS A 157 19.00 23.73 -7.48
C LYS A 157 18.18 24.93 -7.01
N VAL A 158 17.17 24.69 -6.16
CA VAL A 158 16.38 25.78 -5.58
C VAL A 158 17.23 26.67 -4.69
N ALA A 159 18.12 26.11 -3.87
CA ALA A 159 19.02 26.93 -3.04
C ALA A 159 19.90 27.84 -3.91
N GLN A 160 20.51 27.31 -4.97
CA GLN A 160 21.35 28.07 -5.89
C GLN A 160 20.57 29.19 -6.60
N VAL A 161 19.39 28.89 -7.12
CA VAL A 161 18.53 29.87 -7.82
C VAL A 161 18.11 30.98 -6.85
N VAL A 162 17.68 30.62 -5.64
CA VAL A 162 17.28 31.60 -4.63
C VAL A 162 18.47 32.46 -4.18
N ASP A 163 19.66 31.89 -4.06
CA ASP A 163 20.87 32.64 -3.71
C ASP A 163 21.25 33.66 -4.79
N ARG A 164 21.18 33.25 -6.06
CA ARG A 164 21.38 34.16 -7.21
C ARG A 164 20.37 35.30 -7.21
N ILE A 165 19.08 35.01 -6.98
CA ILE A 165 18.03 36.04 -6.89
C ILE A 165 18.28 36.99 -5.70
N ASP A 166 18.63 36.45 -4.53
CA ASP A 166 18.90 37.25 -3.31
C ASP A 166 20.12 38.15 -3.49
N GLU A 167 21.14 37.69 -4.21
CA GLU A 167 22.33 38.46 -4.57
C GLU A 167 22.01 39.55 -5.60
N ALA A 168 21.30 39.22 -6.68
CA ALA A 168 20.89 40.17 -7.72
C ALA A 168 20.02 41.30 -7.15
N LEU A 169 19.19 41.01 -6.14
CA LEU A 169 18.32 42.00 -5.49
C LEU A 169 18.98 42.72 -4.31
N ARG A 170 20.24 42.43 -3.95
CA ARG A 170 20.87 42.97 -2.72
C ARG A 170 21.01 44.49 -2.76
N ASP A 171 21.64 45.02 -3.80
CA ASP A 171 22.03 46.43 -3.92
C ASP A 171 21.09 47.26 -4.83
N VAL A 172 19.98 46.65 -5.25
CA VAL A 172 18.98 47.29 -6.12
C VAL A 172 17.82 47.82 -5.28
N ASP A 173 17.36 49.04 -5.57
CA ASP A 173 16.13 49.58 -4.98
C ASP A 173 14.92 48.89 -5.61
N CYS A 174 14.31 47.99 -4.86
CA CYS A 174 13.21 47.15 -5.32
C CYS A 174 12.22 46.89 -4.19
N ASP A 175 11.06 46.31 -4.51
CA ASP A 175 9.98 46.13 -3.54
C ASP A 175 10.44 45.29 -2.34
N LYS A 176 10.37 45.90 -1.14
CA LYS A 176 10.68 45.26 0.15
C LYS A 176 9.90 43.97 0.36
N LYS A 177 8.68 43.85 -0.19
CA LYS A 177 7.87 42.63 -0.11
C LYS A 177 8.50 41.48 -0.89
N VAL A 178 9.11 41.74 -2.04
CA VAL A 178 9.78 40.72 -2.86
C VAL A 178 11.06 40.24 -2.17
N LYS A 179 11.92 41.15 -1.67
CA LYS A 179 13.11 40.76 -0.89
C LYS A 179 12.75 39.90 0.33
N GLN A 180 11.64 40.21 1.01
CA GLN A 180 11.16 39.39 2.14
C GLN A 180 10.67 38.00 1.70
N LYS A 181 9.97 37.89 0.57
CA LYS A 181 9.52 36.60 0.03
C LYS A 181 10.72 35.72 -0.34
N VAL A 182 11.70 36.25 -1.08
CA VAL A 182 12.93 35.53 -1.46
C VAL A 182 13.67 35.01 -0.22
N LYS A 183 13.86 35.84 0.81
CA LYS A 183 14.47 35.40 2.07
C LYS A 183 13.70 34.30 2.81
N ARG A 184 12.36 34.33 2.76
CA ARG A 184 11.52 33.27 3.34
C ARG A 184 11.67 31.96 2.58
N VAL A 185 11.66 32.03 1.24
CA VAL A 185 11.89 30.86 0.38
C VAL A 185 13.28 30.26 0.66
N LYS A 186 14.33 31.10 0.72
CA LYS A 186 15.71 30.71 1.05
C LYS A 186 15.80 29.90 2.35
N LYS A 187 15.07 30.33 3.38
CA LYS A 187 15.12 29.69 4.70
C LYS A 187 14.26 28.43 4.81
N ALA A 188 13.06 28.43 4.23
CA ALA A 188 12.07 27.37 4.44
C ALA A 188 12.07 26.28 3.36
N CYS A 189 12.39 26.63 2.12
CA CYS A 189 12.25 25.73 0.98
C CYS A 189 13.21 24.52 1.01
N PRO A 190 14.49 24.64 1.44
CA PRO A 190 15.39 23.50 1.45
C PRO A 190 14.94 22.35 2.38
N GLU A 191 14.52 22.65 3.60
CA GLU A 191 13.99 21.64 4.53
C GLU A 191 12.66 21.05 4.04
N GLN A 192 11.83 21.89 3.42
CA GLN A 192 10.55 21.47 2.88
C GLN A 192 10.70 20.53 1.68
N LEU A 193 11.66 20.78 0.79
CA LEU A 193 11.96 19.92 -0.36
C LEU A 193 12.54 18.58 0.07
N LYS A 194 13.50 18.56 1.01
CA LYS A 194 14.01 17.30 1.60
C LYS A 194 12.89 16.46 2.22
N ARG A 195 11.93 17.12 2.88
CA ARG A 195 10.75 16.45 3.41
C ARG A 195 9.88 15.87 2.30
N TYR A 196 9.67 16.59 1.20
CA TYR A 196 8.90 16.10 0.06
C TYR A 196 9.56 14.91 -0.62
N GLU A 197 10.87 14.94 -0.82
CA GLU A 197 11.65 13.81 -1.34
C GLU A 197 11.46 12.55 -0.46
N GLN A 198 11.56 12.69 0.86
CA GLN A 198 11.29 11.58 1.79
C GLN A 198 9.84 11.07 1.70
N GLN A 199 8.88 11.99 1.55
CA GLN A 199 7.47 11.63 1.43
C GLN A 199 7.17 10.91 0.10
N GLU A 200 7.82 11.30 -0.99
CA GLU A 200 7.71 10.64 -2.30
C GLU A 200 8.34 9.25 -2.28
N GLN A 201 9.48 9.08 -1.62
CA GLN A 201 10.08 7.76 -1.39
C GLN A 201 9.13 6.83 -0.62
N ILE A 202 8.42 7.35 0.38
CA ILE A 202 7.42 6.56 1.11
C ILE A 202 6.19 6.28 0.23
N LEU A 203 5.77 7.24 -0.62
CA LEU A 203 4.63 7.04 -1.50
C LEU A 203 4.91 5.93 -2.52
N ASP A 204 6.12 5.82 -3.06
CA ASP A 204 6.51 4.76 -4.00
C ASP A 204 5.47 4.57 -5.14
N GLY A 205 5.06 5.70 -5.73
CA GLY A 205 4.04 5.74 -6.79
C GLY A 205 2.58 5.68 -6.32
N ARG A 206 2.27 5.41 -5.05
CA ARG A 206 0.89 5.42 -4.54
C ARG A 206 0.37 6.83 -4.29
N GLY A 207 -0.96 6.97 -4.24
CA GLY A 207 -1.60 8.29 -4.12
C GLY A 207 -1.56 8.91 -2.71
N SER A 208 -1.43 8.09 -1.66
CA SER A 208 -1.48 8.56 -0.27
C SER A 208 -0.93 7.55 0.74
N TYR A 209 -0.59 8.02 1.94
CA TYR A 209 -0.27 7.13 3.06
C TYR A 209 -0.60 7.76 4.43
N SER A 210 -0.70 6.94 5.48
CA SER A 210 -0.92 7.40 6.86
C SER A 210 0.38 7.76 7.57
N LYS A 211 0.38 8.87 8.31
CA LYS A 211 1.57 9.30 9.07
C LYS A 211 1.93 8.34 10.20
N THR A 212 0.96 7.63 10.77
CA THR A 212 1.16 6.71 11.90
C THR A 212 1.36 5.26 11.47
N ASP A 213 0.92 4.92 10.26
CA ASP A 213 1.17 3.64 9.62
C ASP A 213 1.52 3.89 8.15
N PRO A 214 2.81 4.09 7.84
CA PRO A 214 3.25 4.38 6.49
C PRO A 214 2.85 3.30 5.49
N ASP A 215 2.58 2.06 5.89
CA ASP A 215 2.19 1.02 4.93
C ASP A 215 0.71 1.13 4.52
N ALA A 216 -0.12 1.85 5.28
CA ALA A 216 -1.55 2.00 5.00
C ALA A 216 -1.84 3.14 4.01
N THR A 217 -2.67 2.85 3.01
CA THR A 217 -3.14 3.82 2.00
C THR A 217 -4.57 4.26 2.34
N PHE A 218 -4.95 5.49 2.01
CA PHE A 218 -6.33 5.95 2.22
C PHE A 218 -7.26 5.37 1.16
N MET A 219 -8.26 4.61 1.62
CA MET A 219 -9.20 3.92 0.76
C MET A 219 -10.65 4.18 1.20
N ARG A 220 -11.58 4.07 0.25
CA ARG A 220 -13.00 4.06 0.58
C ARG A 220 -13.38 2.67 1.07
N MET A 221 -13.97 2.59 2.27
CA MET A 221 -14.36 1.32 2.87
C MET A 221 -15.68 0.82 2.29
N LYS A 222 -15.84 -0.50 2.16
CA LYS A 222 -17.13 -1.14 1.82
C LYS A 222 -18.15 -0.87 2.94
N GLU A 223 -17.73 -1.07 4.19
CA GLU A 223 -18.53 -0.76 5.38
C GLU A 223 -18.13 0.61 5.93
N ASP A 224 -18.93 1.63 5.64
CA ASP A 224 -18.77 2.95 6.22
C ASP A 224 -19.75 3.19 7.35
N HIS A 225 -19.38 2.78 8.57
CA HIS A 225 -20.20 2.95 9.77
C HIS A 225 -20.62 4.42 10.04
N MET A 226 -19.85 5.40 9.54
CA MET A 226 -20.15 6.82 9.69
C MET A 226 -21.03 7.36 8.54
N LEU A 227 -21.24 6.58 7.48
CA LEU A 227 -21.96 6.94 6.26
C LEU A 227 -21.54 8.29 5.64
N ASN A 228 -20.30 8.72 5.89
CA ASN A 228 -19.79 10.03 5.47
C ASN A 228 -18.91 9.95 4.22
N GLY A 229 -18.67 8.74 3.70
CA GLY A 229 -17.82 8.48 2.54
C GLY A 229 -16.35 8.80 2.77
N GLN A 230 -15.92 9.01 4.02
CA GLN A 230 -14.56 9.42 4.33
C GLN A 230 -13.58 8.28 4.07
N LEU A 231 -12.47 8.62 3.43
CA LEU A 231 -11.38 7.67 3.22
C LEU A 231 -10.73 7.33 4.57
N LYS A 232 -10.43 6.06 4.77
CA LYS A 232 -9.79 5.55 5.99
C LYS A 232 -8.45 4.90 5.62
N PRO A 233 -7.43 4.97 6.48
CA PRO A 233 -6.19 4.23 6.26
C PRO A 233 -6.50 2.74 6.27
N ALA A 234 -6.16 2.03 5.21
CA ALA A 234 -6.54 0.65 5.01
C ALA A 234 -5.53 -0.09 4.12
N PHE A 235 -5.68 -1.41 4.12
CA PHE A 235 -5.02 -2.32 3.21
C PHE A 235 -6.06 -2.96 2.31
N ASN A 236 -5.73 -3.15 1.03
CA ASN A 236 -6.54 -3.93 0.14
C ASN A 236 -6.07 -5.39 0.18
N VAL A 237 -6.86 -6.23 0.83
CA VAL A 237 -6.54 -7.63 1.07
C VAL A 237 -7.19 -8.47 -0.01
N GLN A 238 -6.36 -9.18 -0.77
CA GLN A 238 -6.80 -10.11 -1.81
C GLN A 238 -6.77 -11.50 -1.21
N ILE A 239 -7.86 -12.25 -1.36
CA ILE A 239 -8.01 -13.59 -0.76
C ILE A 239 -8.43 -14.56 -1.85
N SER A 240 -7.65 -15.62 -2.03
CA SER A 240 -8.07 -16.80 -2.79
C SER A 240 -8.66 -17.83 -1.84
N THR A 241 -9.78 -18.43 -2.24
CA THR A 241 -10.45 -19.49 -1.50
C THR A 241 -10.69 -20.72 -2.37
N ASN A 242 -10.85 -21.87 -1.72
CA ASN A 242 -11.28 -23.14 -2.32
C ASN A 242 -11.91 -24.01 -1.21
N GLU A 243 -13.08 -24.61 -1.45
CA GLU A 243 -13.80 -25.46 -0.48
C GLU A 243 -13.90 -24.86 0.93
N GLN A 244 -14.25 -23.57 1.02
CA GLN A 244 -14.34 -22.77 2.27
C GLN A 244 -13.01 -22.48 2.99
N PHE A 245 -11.88 -22.95 2.46
CA PHE A 245 -10.56 -22.63 2.97
C PHE A 245 -9.94 -21.45 2.23
N ILE A 246 -9.17 -20.64 2.96
CA ILE A 246 -8.29 -19.64 2.35
C ILE A 246 -7.04 -20.36 1.83
N SER A 247 -6.83 -20.31 0.52
CA SER A 247 -5.68 -20.92 -0.16
C SER A 247 -4.55 -19.91 -0.42
N ASN A 248 -4.85 -18.62 -0.55
CA ASN A 248 -3.83 -17.57 -0.65
C ASN A 248 -4.37 -16.23 -0.13
N TYR A 249 -3.46 -15.34 0.26
CA TYR A 249 -3.78 -13.97 0.60
C TYR A 249 -2.65 -13.00 0.22
N THR A 250 -2.93 -11.80 -0.24
CA THR A 250 -1.91 -10.74 -0.39
C THR A 250 -2.43 -9.42 0.13
N LEU A 251 -1.51 -8.54 0.55
CA LEU A 251 -1.82 -7.23 1.11
C LEU A 251 -1.30 -6.17 0.17
N HIS A 252 -2.18 -5.27 -0.26
CA HIS A 252 -1.87 -4.27 -1.26
C HIS A 252 -2.12 -2.85 -0.76
N GLN A 253 -1.28 -1.94 -1.25
CA GLN A 253 -1.36 -0.51 -0.97
C GLN A 253 -2.15 0.27 -2.04
N THR A 254 -2.89 -0.42 -2.90
CA THR A 254 -3.74 0.16 -3.95
C THR A 254 -5.22 0.00 -3.63
N THR A 255 -6.04 0.94 -4.10
CA THR A 255 -7.50 0.93 -3.88
C THR A 255 -8.25 0.02 -4.85
N ALA A 256 -7.71 -0.18 -6.05
CA ALA A 256 -8.34 -0.94 -7.12
C ALA A 256 -7.92 -2.41 -7.07
N ASP A 257 -8.89 -3.31 -7.20
CA ASP A 257 -8.61 -4.76 -7.18
C ASP A 257 -7.95 -5.22 -8.50
N THR A 258 -8.26 -4.55 -9.61
CA THR A 258 -7.75 -4.85 -10.95
C THR A 258 -6.23 -4.98 -10.99
N THR A 259 -5.51 -4.04 -10.39
CA THR A 259 -4.03 -3.99 -10.44
C THR A 259 -3.35 -4.99 -9.52
N THR A 260 -4.11 -5.67 -8.65
CA THR A 260 -3.56 -6.60 -7.64
C THR A 260 -3.50 -8.05 -8.12
N TYR A 261 -4.19 -8.37 -9.21
CA TYR A 261 -4.36 -9.73 -9.70
C TYR A 261 -3.03 -10.41 -10.00
N THR A 262 -2.19 -9.77 -10.81
CA THR A 262 -0.88 -10.29 -11.23
C THR A 262 0.00 -10.66 -10.03
N GLU A 263 0.17 -9.74 -9.10
CA GLU A 263 0.98 -9.97 -7.89
C GLU A 263 0.36 -11.05 -6.99
N HIS A 264 -0.97 -11.10 -6.86
CA HIS A 264 -1.65 -12.15 -6.11
C HIS A 264 -1.41 -13.56 -6.68
N ILE A 265 -1.41 -13.69 -8.02
CA ILE A 265 -1.19 -14.95 -8.71
C ILE A 265 0.30 -15.34 -8.74
N GLU A 266 1.22 -14.38 -8.88
CA GLU A 266 2.66 -14.67 -8.73
C GLU A 266 3.00 -15.12 -7.30
N GLU A 267 2.39 -14.52 -6.27
CA GLU A 267 2.55 -15.00 -4.89
C GLU A 267 2.02 -16.43 -4.73
N PHE A 268 0.86 -16.74 -5.32
CA PHE A 268 0.34 -18.12 -5.33
C PHE A 268 1.38 -19.11 -5.89
N LYS A 269 1.96 -18.79 -7.05
CA LYS A 269 3.02 -19.60 -7.65
C LYS A 269 4.26 -19.70 -6.77
N SER A 270 4.67 -18.62 -6.13
CA SER A 270 5.82 -18.62 -5.21
C SER A 270 5.63 -19.61 -4.06
N LEU A 271 4.40 -19.73 -3.53
CA LEU A 271 4.09 -20.63 -2.43
C LEU A 271 3.98 -22.10 -2.85
N TYR A 272 3.38 -22.36 -4.01
CA TYR A 272 2.98 -23.72 -4.42
C TYR A 272 3.83 -24.31 -5.55
N GLY A 273 4.59 -23.48 -6.27
CA GLY A 273 5.47 -23.87 -7.36
C GLY A 273 4.80 -23.93 -8.73
N PHE A 274 3.50 -23.69 -8.81
CA PHE A 274 2.71 -23.74 -10.05
C PHE A 274 1.59 -22.70 -10.03
N TYR A 275 1.05 -22.37 -11.21
CA TYR A 275 -0.14 -21.53 -11.34
C TYR A 275 -1.43 -22.38 -11.25
N PRO A 276 -2.54 -21.81 -10.74
CA PRO A 276 -3.82 -22.51 -10.79
C PRO A 276 -4.26 -22.75 -12.24
N GLN A 277 -4.99 -23.84 -12.49
CA GLN A 277 -5.57 -24.14 -13.79
C GLN A 277 -6.68 -23.15 -14.12
N GLU A 278 -7.51 -22.81 -13.14
CA GLU A 278 -8.64 -21.90 -13.27
C GLU A 278 -8.58 -20.80 -12.20
N SER A 279 -8.77 -19.56 -12.64
CA SER A 279 -8.92 -18.43 -11.72
C SER A 279 -10.29 -17.79 -11.91
N ILE A 280 -11.07 -17.77 -10.84
CA ILE A 280 -12.41 -17.20 -10.79
C ILE A 280 -12.33 -15.93 -9.98
N ALA A 281 -12.75 -14.80 -10.54
CA ALA A 281 -12.75 -13.52 -9.83
C ALA A 281 -13.93 -12.64 -10.23
N ASP A 282 -14.23 -11.65 -9.40
CA ASP A 282 -15.32 -10.72 -9.66
C ASP A 282 -15.01 -9.74 -10.81
N ALA A 283 -15.97 -8.86 -11.12
CA ALA A 283 -15.80 -7.92 -12.21
C ALA A 283 -14.71 -6.86 -11.96
N GLY A 284 -14.33 -6.63 -10.70
CA GLY A 284 -13.27 -5.71 -10.30
C GLY A 284 -11.89 -6.12 -10.80
N TYR A 285 -11.69 -7.39 -11.16
CA TYR A 285 -10.44 -7.87 -11.78
C TYR A 285 -10.48 -7.88 -13.31
N GLY A 286 -11.62 -7.55 -13.93
CA GLY A 286 -11.79 -7.61 -15.37
C GLY A 286 -11.03 -6.51 -16.10
N SER A 287 -9.84 -6.81 -16.63
CA SER A 287 -9.05 -5.95 -17.52
C SER A 287 -8.35 -6.77 -18.59
N GLU A 288 -8.12 -6.16 -19.76
CA GLU A 288 -7.34 -6.77 -20.86
C GLU A 288 -5.98 -7.27 -20.38
N GLU A 289 -5.28 -6.47 -19.59
CA GLU A 289 -4.00 -6.82 -18.98
C GLU A 289 -4.08 -8.12 -18.16
N ASN A 290 -5.10 -8.27 -17.30
CA ASN A 290 -5.27 -9.47 -16.48
C ASN A 290 -5.61 -10.70 -17.33
N TYR A 291 -6.43 -10.54 -18.37
CA TYR A 291 -6.74 -11.64 -19.31
C TYR A 291 -5.51 -12.09 -20.09
N LEU A 292 -4.73 -11.15 -20.63
CA LEU A 292 -3.49 -11.45 -21.35
C LEU A 292 -2.45 -12.09 -20.43
N TYR A 293 -2.30 -11.58 -19.21
CA TYR A 293 -1.42 -12.16 -18.21
C TYR A 293 -1.83 -13.61 -17.88
N ALA A 294 -3.10 -13.85 -17.54
CA ALA A 294 -3.60 -15.21 -17.23
C ALA A 294 -3.35 -16.18 -18.40
N ARG A 295 -3.66 -15.75 -19.64
CA ARG A 295 -3.43 -16.55 -20.84
C ARG A 295 -1.95 -16.85 -21.05
N SER A 296 -1.06 -15.88 -20.81
CA SER A 296 0.40 -16.08 -20.92
C SER A 296 0.93 -17.13 -19.94
N LYS A 297 0.21 -17.36 -18.83
CA LYS A 297 0.56 -18.34 -17.79
C LYS A 297 -0.21 -19.66 -17.92
N ASN A 298 -0.97 -19.85 -19.00
CA ASN A 298 -1.87 -20.99 -19.23
C ASN A 298 -2.93 -21.16 -18.12
N ILE A 299 -3.37 -20.06 -17.51
CA ILE A 299 -4.48 -20.04 -16.57
C ILE A 299 -5.75 -19.78 -17.36
N ASN A 300 -6.83 -20.51 -17.09
CA ASN A 300 -8.15 -20.24 -17.64
C ASN A 300 -8.90 -19.21 -16.76
N PRO A 301 -9.08 -17.95 -17.20
CA PRO A 301 -9.66 -16.91 -16.37
C PRO A 301 -11.18 -16.86 -16.53
N PHE A 302 -11.91 -17.17 -15.46
CA PHE A 302 -13.34 -16.90 -15.31
C PHE A 302 -13.55 -15.57 -14.59
N ILE A 303 -13.06 -14.49 -15.20
CA ILE A 303 -13.15 -13.13 -14.66
C ILE A 303 -14.17 -12.36 -15.48
N LYS A 304 -15.22 -11.85 -14.81
CA LYS A 304 -16.21 -11.00 -15.48
C LYS A 304 -15.56 -9.68 -15.89
N TYR A 305 -15.88 -9.15 -17.07
CA TYR A 305 -15.51 -7.76 -17.38
C TYR A 305 -16.52 -6.79 -16.76
N ASN A 306 -16.10 -5.56 -16.50
CA ASN A 306 -16.88 -4.54 -15.78
C ASN A 306 -18.30 -4.30 -16.31
N TYR A 307 -18.51 -4.48 -17.63
CA TYR A 307 -19.79 -4.23 -18.28
C TYR A 307 -20.67 -5.47 -18.46
N PHE A 308 -20.19 -6.65 -18.08
CA PHE A 308 -20.87 -7.93 -18.31
C PHE A 308 -22.33 -7.94 -17.80
N HIS A 309 -22.58 -7.41 -16.61
CA HIS A 309 -23.94 -7.31 -16.07
C HIS A 309 -24.76 -6.18 -16.70
N LYS A 310 -24.13 -5.04 -17.02
CA LYS A 310 -24.82 -3.89 -17.61
C LYS A 310 -25.33 -4.20 -19.02
N GLU A 311 -24.53 -4.91 -19.81
CA GLU A 311 -24.87 -5.37 -21.17
C GLU A 311 -26.07 -6.31 -21.25
N GLN A 312 -26.39 -6.99 -20.15
CA GLN A 312 -27.56 -7.85 -20.07
C GLN A 312 -28.87 -7.09 -19.83
N THR A 313 -28.80 -5.81 -19.43
CA THR A 313 -30.00 -5.01 -19.15
C THR A 313 -30.64 -4.48 -20.44
N LYS A 314 -31.97 -4.44 -20.47
CA LYS A 314 -32.74 -3.89 -21.60
C LYS A 314 -32.30 -2.46 -21.93
N LYS A 315 -32.14 -1.62 -20.90
CA LYS A 315 -31.70 -0.22 -21.03
C LYS A 315 -30.40 -0.08 -21.80
N TRP A 316 -29.43 -0.97 -21.56
CA TRP A 316 -28.13 -0.94 -22.24
C TRP A 316 -28.22 -1.40 -23.70
N ARG A 317 -28.98 -2.48 -23.95
CA ARG A 317 -29.16 -3.04 -25.31
C ARG A 317 -29.92 -2.11 -26.25
N THR A 318 -30.83 -1.29 -25.72
CA THR A 318 -31.65 -0.37 -26.51
C THR A 318 -31.13 1.07 -26.48
N ASP A 319 -29.96 1.33 -25.89
CA ASP A 319 -29.41 2.68 -25.80
C ASP A 319 -28.86 3.11 -27.17
N PRO A 320 -29.47 4.11 -27.84
CA PRO A 320 -29.10 4.53 -29.18
C PRO A 320 -27.80 5.36 -29.21
N PHE A 321 -27.22 5.73 -28.06
CA PHE A 321 -25.98 6.50 -27.99
C PHE A 321 -24.74 5.63 -27.76
N ARG A 322 -24.90 4.30 -27.74
CA ARG A 322 -23.79 3.36 -27.62
C ARG A 322 -23.26 2.96 -28.98
N SER A 323 -21.97 3.15 -29.18
CA SER A 323 -21.26 2.68 -30.38
C SER A 323 -21.47 1.19 -30.66
N SER A 324 -21.57 0.35 -29.61
CA SER A 324 -21.85 -1.09 -29.73
C SER A 324 -23.23 -1.42 -30.32
N ASN A 325 -24.18 -0.47 -30.26
CA ASN A 325 -25.54 -0.63 -30.77
C ASN A 325 -25.73 0.09 -32.11
N PHE A 326 -24.68 0.70 -32.66
CA PHE A 326 -24.76 1.36 -33.96
C PHE A 326 -24.88 0.31 -35.06
N TYR A 327 -25.78 0.57 -36.00
CA TYR A 327 -25.91 -0.23 -37.19
C TYR A 327 -24.82 0.18 -38.18
N TYR A 328 -23.89 -0.74 -38.47
CA TYR A 328 -22.85 -0.54 -39.48
C TYR A 328 -23.29 -1.20 -40.78
N ASN A 329 -23.44 -0.42 -41.85
CA ASN A 329 -23.55 -0.96 -43.21
C ASN A 329 -22.14 -1.42 -43.62
N GLY A 330 -21.94 -2.74 -43.67
CA GLY A 330 -20.70 -3.37 -44.10
C GLY A 330 -20.47 -3.31 -45.60
#